data_AF-A0A926ZRF0-F1
#
_entry.id   AF-A0A926ZRF0-F1
#
_cell.length_a   1.000
_cell.length_b   1.000
_cell.length_c   1.000
_cell.angle_alpha   90.00
_cell.angle_beta   90.00
_cell.angle_gamma   90.00
#
_symmetry.space_group_name_H-M   'P 1'
#
loop_
_entity.id
_entity.type
_entity.pdbx_description
1 polymer ?
#
loop_
_entity_poly.entity_id
_entity_poly.type
_entity_poly.pdbx_seq_one_letter_code
_entity_poly.pdbx_strand_id
1 'polypeptide(L)'
;MKQVIENVKQTITQKKILWAYPIADKLQKYCYSLAIQWAVECIQLYSSEIKLDKLSKLNKYIQQAMEEQNVLTILQCNEIGQEIWYLPEREEVQTAIARLWWSIAAFKAGEEHGGIMEITAAVELLLPDISDRRLLDRYLDVALRIWEKYESQN
;
A
#
# COMPACT_ATOMS: atom_id res chain seq x y z
N MET A 1 -13.92 9.68 -3.11
CA MET A 1 -13.56 8.40 -2.45
C MET A 1 -14.77 7.58 -1.98
N LYS A 2 -15.75 8.18 -1.28
CA LYS A 2 -16.92 7.49 -0.69
C LYS A 2 -17.63 6.49 -1.62
N GLN A 3 -17.97 6.90 -2.84
CA GLN A 3 -18.61 5.99 -3.83
C GLN A 3 -17.71 4.80 -4.22
N VAL A 4 -16.40 5.01 -4.32
CA VAL A 4 -15.44 3.94 -4.65
C VAL A 4 -15.40 2.91 -3.52
N ILE A 5 -15.34 3.36 -2.28
CA ILE A 5 -15.40 2.50 -1.09
C ILE A 5 -16.69 1.71 -1.05
N GLU A 6 -17.83 2.36 -1.30
CA GLU A 6 -19.13 1.69 -1.28
C GLU A 6 -19.21 0.58 -2.34
N ASN A 7 -18.71 0.88 -3.55
CA ASN A 7 -18.62 -0.12 -4.61
C ASN A 7 -17.69 -1.29 -4.22
N VAL A 8 -16.56 -1.02 -3.58
CA VAL A 8 -15.65 -2.07 -3.06
C VAL A 8 -16.37 -2.95 -2.04
N LYS A 9 -17.04 -2.36 -1.04
CA LYS A 9 -17.78 -3.11 -0.01
C LYS A 9 -18.86 -4.02 -0.60
N GLN A 10 -19.54 -3.55 -1.65
CA GLN A 10 -20.57 -4.34 -2.34
C GLN A 10 -19.99 -5.48 -3.18
N THR A 11 -18.82 -5.28 -3.79
CA THR A 11 -18.29 -6.20 -4.82
C THR A 11 -17.22 -7.15 -4.31
N ILE A 12 -16.57 -6.87 -3.17
CA ILE A 12 -15.47 -7.69 -2.63
C ILE A 12 -15.88 -9.14 -2.34
N THR A 13 -17.15 -9.37 -1.98
CA THR A 13 -17.69 -10.71 -1.74
C THR A 13 -17.88 -11.53 -3.03
N GLN A 14 -17.93 -10.88 -4.18
CA GLN A 14 -18.19 -11.48 -5.49
C GLN A 14 -16.93 -11.60 -6.36
N LYS A 15 -15.97 -10.69 -6.19
CA LYS A 15 -14.74 -10.59 -6.97
C LYS A 15 -13.55 -10.49 -6.02
N LYS A 16 -12.94 -11.63 -5.67
CA LYS A 16 -11.80 -11.72 -4.74
C LYS A 16 -10.52 -11.02 -5.23
N ILE A 17 -10.45 -10.61 -6.49
CA ILE A 17 -9.21 -10.18 -7.15
C ILE A 17 -9.30 -8.67 -7.42
N LEU A 18 -8.31 -7.90 -6.98
CA LEU A 18 -8.14 -6.47 -7.26
C LEU A 18 -9.19 -5.54 -6.60
N TRP A 19 -9.63 -5.84 -5.37
CA TRP A 19 -10.47 -4.91 -4.60
C TRP A 19 -9.73 -3.63 -4.23
N ALA A 20 -8.41 -3.71 -4.02
CA ALA A 20 -7.58 -2.57 -3.65
C ALA A 20 -7.30 -1.65 -4.86
N TYR A 21 -7.38 -2.19 -6.09
CA TYR A 21 -7.11 -1.47 -7.33
C TYR A 21 -7.91 -0.17 -7.48
N PRO A 22 -9.25 -0.15 -7.38
CA PRO A 22 -10.02 1.08 -7.56
C PRO A 22 -9.69 2.15 -6.50
N ILE A 23 -9.20 1.76 -5.32
CA ILE A 23 -8.74 2.70 -4.29
C ILE A 23 -7.37 3.28 -4.67
N ALA A 24 -6.42 2.41 -5.02
CA ALA A 24 -5.08 2.80 -5.46
C ALA A 24 -5.11 3.73 -6.68
N ASP A 25 -5.88 3.36 -7.70
CA ASP A 25 -6.12 4.16 -8.91
C ASP A 25 -6.73 5.53 -8.57
N LYS A 26 -7.74 5.56 -7.69
CA LYS A 26 -8.38 6.83 -7.31
C LYS A 26 -7.43 7.75 -6.55
N LEU A 27 -6.57 7.24 -5.68
CA LEU A 27 -5.58 8.05 -4.94
C LEU A 27 -4.45 8.53 -5.86
N GLN A 28 -3.91 7.64 -6.69
CA GLN A 28 -2.81 7.96 -7.61
C GLN A 28 -3.18 9.06 -8.60
N LYS A 29 -4.42 9.07 -9.10
CA LYS A 29 -4.94 10.09 -10.04
C LYS A 29 -4.76 11.54 -9.55
N TYR A 30 -4.71 11.75 -8.24
CA TYR A 30 -4.44 13.06 -7.66
C TYR A 30 -2.94 13.25 -7.40
N CYS A 31 -2.32 12.28 -6.71
CA CYS A 31 -0.89 12.23 -6.52
C CYS A 31 -0.49 10.82 -6.09
N TYR A 32 0.53 10.23 -6.73
CA TYR A 32 0.97 8.87 -6.39
C TYR A 32 1.39 8.73 -4.92
N SER A 33 1.89 9.81 -4.30
CA SER A 33 2.26 9.82 -2.88
C SER A 33 1.08 9.50 -1.94
N LEU A 34 -0.16 9.78 -2.35
CA LEU A 34 -1.37 9.41 -1.60
C LEU A 34 -1.58 7.88 -1.62
N ALA A 35 -1.32 7.23 -2.75
CA ALA A 35 -1.40 5.77 -2.87
C ALA A 35 -0.28 5.10 -2.05
N ILE A 36 0.94 5.65 -2.07
CA ILE A 36 2.05 5.23 -1.21
C ILE A 36 1.68 5.36 0.26
N GLN A 37 1.16 6.53 0.68
CA GLN A 37 0.75 6.75 2.06
C GLN A 37 -0.32 5.76 2.51
N TRP A 38 -1.30 5.49 1.65
CA TRP A 38 -2.35 4.52 1.96
C TRP A 38 -1.77 3.11 2.18
N ALA A 39 -0.88 2.64 1.31
CA ALA A 39 -0.24 1.34 1.49
C ALA A 39 0.62 1.27 2.76
N VAL A 40 1.39 2.33 3.05
CA VAL A 40 2.19 2.44 4.29
C VAL A 40 1.31 2.29 5.53
N GLU A 41 0.19 3.00 5.57
CA GLU A 41 -0.71 2.94 6.72
C GLU A 41 -1.41 1.58 6.83
N CYS A 42 -1.78 0.94 5.72
CA CYS A 42 -2.30 -0.44 5.74
C CYS A 42 -1.26 -1.44 6.29
N ILE A 43 0.01 -1.31 5.88
CA ILE A 43 1.13 -2.11 6.41
C ILE A 43 1.24 -1.91 7.91
N GLN A 44 1.23 -0.66 8.40
CA GLN A 44 1.33 -0.36 9.84
C GLN A 44 0.15 -0.93 10.63
N LEU A 45 -1.07 -0.84 10.08
CA LEU A 45 -2.28 -1.39 10.69
C LEU A 45 -2.18 -2.91 10.86
N TYR A 46 -1.94 -3.66 9.79
CA TYR A 46 -1.76 -5.12 9.81
C TYR A 46 -0.71 -5.54 10.85
N SER A 47 0.43 -4.86 10.79
CA SER A 47 1.58 -5.15 11.62
C SER A 47 1.31 -4.98 13.11
N SER A 48 0.49 -3.98 13.47
CA SER A 48 0.09 -3.73 14.85
C SER A 48 -0.85 -4.81 15.41
N GLU A 49 -1.64 -5.45 14.56
CA GLU A 49 -2.61 -6.48 14.97
C GLU A 49 -1.95 -7.86 15.17
N ILE A 50 -0.92 -8.18 14.38
CA ILE A 50 -0.29 -9.51 14.37
C ILE A 50 0.95 -9.61 15.29
N LYS A 51 1.36 -8.50 15.92
CA LYS A 51 2.52 -8.43 16.85
C LYS A 51 3.77 -9.11 16.27
N LEU A 52 4.14 -8.75 15.06
CA LEU A 52 5.32 -9.32 14.41
C LEU A 52 6.60 -8.80 15.10
N ASP A 53 7.31 -9.66 15.83
CA ASP A 53 8.59 -9.30 16.49
C ASP A 53 9.66 -8.81 15.49
N LYS A 54 9.57 -9.27 14.23
CA LYS A 54 10.45 -8.89 13.13
C LYS A 54 10.17 -7.49 12.57
N LEU A 55 9.08 -6.85 12.96
CA LEU A 55 8.66 -5.56 12.40
C LEU A 55 9.61 -4.41 12.73
N SER A 56 10.26 -4.47 13.90
CA SER A 56 11.24 -3.47 14.32
C SER A 56 12.35 -3.27 13.29
N LYS A 57 12.74 -4.32 12.57
CA LYS A 57 13.74 -4.27 11.49
C LYS A 57 13.20 -3.71 10.18
N LEU A 58 11.88 -3.78 9.97
CA LEU A 58 11.19 -3.32 8.76
C LEU A 58 10.68 -1.88 8.85
N ASN A 59 10.50 -1.37 10.07
CA ASN A 59 10.07 0.00 10.33
C ASN A 59 10.93 1.04 9.62
N LYS A 60 12.25 0.81 9.52
CA LYS A 60 13.15 1.71 8.79
C LYS A 60 12.71 1.87 7.32
N TYR A 61 12.36 0.79 6.64
CA TYR A 61 11.97 0.83 5.23
C TYR A 61 10.59 1.47 5.03
N ILE A 62 9.68 1.28 5.99
CA ILE A 62 8.35 1.90 5.97
C ILE A 62 8.46 3.42 6.17
N GLN A 63 9.25 3.85 7.15
CA GLN A 63 9.50 5.28 7.40
C GLN A 63 10.22 5.93 6.21
N GLN A 64 11.26 5.27 5.71
CA GLN A 64 12.02 5.74 4.56
C GLN A 64 11.15 5.89 3.29
N ALA A 65 10.16 5.01 3.08
CA ALA A 65 9.22 5.15 1.97
C ALA A 65 8.37 6.43 2.06
N MET A 66 8.06 6.92 3.27
CA MET A 66 7.32 8.18 3.43
C MET A 66 8.23 9.41 3.29
N GLU A 67 9.42 9.34 3.88
CA GLU A 67 10.35 10.48 4.00
C GLU A 67 11.17 10.70 2.72
N GLU A 68 11.59 9.61 2.07
CA GLU A 68 12.60 9.66 1.01
C GLU A 68 12.06 9.26 -0.37
N GLN A 69 10.77 8.91 -0.52
CA GLN A 69 10.19 8.59 -1.84
C GLN A 69 10.42 9.68 -2.88
N ASN A 70 10.50 10.95 -2.49
CA ASN A 70 10.74 12.04 -3.45
C ASN A 70 12.24 12.28 -3.73
N VAL A 71 13.13 11.74 -2.89
CA VAL A 71 14.58 11.98 -2.93
C VAL A 71 15.32 10.85 -3.64
N LEU A 72 14.94 9.59 -3.38
CA LEU A 72 15.66 8.43 -3.90
C LEU A 72 15.45 8.25 -5.40
N THR A 73 16.46 7.72 -6.08
CA THR A 73 16.37 7.36 -7.50
C THR A 73 15.54 6.10 -7.73
N ILE A 74 15.12 5.86 -8.97
CA ILE A 74 14.45 4.61 -9.38
C ILE A 74 15.30 3.39 -9.01
N LEU A 75 16.61 3.45 -9.29
CA LEU A 75 17.55 2.36 -8.99
C LEU A 75 17.59 2.06 -7.50
N GLN A 76 17.73 3.08 -6.65
CA GLN A 76 17.74 2.91 -5.19
C GLN A 76 16.43 2.33 -4.66
N CYS A 77 15.28 2.74 -5.21
CA CYS A 77 13.99 2.17 -4.82
C CYS A 77 13.93 0.67 -5.17
N ASN A 78 14.41 0.28 -6.36
CA ASN A 78 14.48 -1.13 -6.76
C ASN A 78 15.45 -1.94 -5.90
N GLU A 79 16.62 -1.38 -5.57
CA GLU A 79 17.60 -2.02 -4.69
C GLU A 79 17.04 -2.29 -3.30
N ILE A 80 16.31 -1.32 -2.72
CA ILE A 80 15.64 -1.51 -1.42
C ILE A 80 14.57 -2.60 -1.52
N GLY A 81 13.72 -2.57 -2.56
CA GLY A 81 12.71 -3.61 -2.78
C GLY A 81 13.33 -5.00 -2.90
N GLN A 82 14.46 -5.09 -3.61
CA GLN A 82 15.21 -6.33 -3.79
C GLN A 82 15.85 -6.82 -2.47
N GLU A 83 16.46 -5.93 -1.70
CA GLU A 83 17.04 -6.24 -0.40
C GLU A 83 16.00 -6.89 0.52
N ILE A 84 14.81 -6.29 0.60
CA ILE A 84 13.71 -6.78 1.43
C ILE A 84 13.17 -8.13 0.90
N TRP A 85 13.05 -8.26 -0.42
CA TRP A 85 12.53 -9.47 -1.07
C TRP A 85 13.36 -10.73 -0.77
N TYR A 86 14.67 -10.56 -0.60
CA TYR A 86 15.62 -11.66 -0.36
C TYR A 86 16.01 -11.82 1.13
N LEU A 87 15.34 -11.13 2.05
CA LEU A 87 15.52 -11.40 3.47
C LEU A 87 15.11 -12.84 3.81
N PRO A 88 15.84 -13.54 4.71
CA PRO A 88 15.49 -14.89 5.12
C PRO A 88 14.14 -14.93 5.84
N GLU A 89 13.45 -16.08 5.76
CA GLU A 89 12.15 -16.32 6.40
C GLU A 89 11.09 -15.26 6.04
N ARG A 90 10.99 -14.93 4.73
CA ARG A 90 10.13 -13.87 4.24
C ARG A 90 8.65 -14.12 4.52
N GLU A 91 8.04 -13.20 5.25
CA GLU A 91 6.61 -13.16 5.55
C GLU A 91 5.84 -12.23 4.59
N GLU A 92 4.51 -12.24 4.67
CA GLU A 92 3.63 -11.41 3.84
C GLU A 92 3.95 -9.92 3.98
N VAL A 93 4.28 -9.46 5.19
CA VAL A 93 4.63 -8.05 5.45
C VAL A 93 5.91 -7.62 4.72
N GLN A 94 6.94 -8.46 4.66
CA GLN A 94 8.16 -8.16 3.91
C GLN A 94 7.87 -8.10 2.42
N THR A 95 7.04 -9.03 1.93
CA THR A 95 6.58 -9.04 0.55
C THR A 95 5.82 -7.75 0.22
N ALA A 96 4.91 -7.30 1.08
CA ALA A 96 4.15 -6.06 0.90
C ALA A 96 5.05 -4.82 0.88
N ILE A 97 6.08 -4.75 1.75
CA ILE A 97 7.02 -3.63 1.76
C ILE A 97 7.92 -3.63 0.51
N ALA A 98 8.38 -4.79 0.04
CA ALA A 98 9.12 -4.87 -1.22
C ALA A 98 8.28 -4.38 -2.41
N ARG A 99 7.01 -4.80 -2.47
CA ARG A 99 6.02 -4.33 -3.46
C ARG A 99 5.79 -2.82 -3.38
N LEU A 100 5.70 -2.26 -2.17
CA LEU A 100 5.62 -0.80 -1.96
C LEU A 100 6.82 -0.07 -2.60
N TRP A 101 8.04 -0.57 -2.40
CA TRP A 101 9.24 0.04 -2.98
C TRP A 101 9.29 -0.06 -4.51
N TRP A 102 8.87 -1.18 -5.08
CA TRP A 102 8.73 -1.32 -6.53
C TRP A 102 7.64 -0.41 -7.10
N SER A 103 6.56 -0.16 -6.36
CA SER A 103 5.56 0.83 -6.74
C SER A 103 6.14 2.24 -6.84
N ILE A 104 6.93 2.67 -5.85
CA ILE A 104 7.61 3.98 -5.87
C ILE A 104 8.52 4.08 -7.09
N ALA A 105 9.29 3.02 -7.38
CA ALA A 105 10.17 2.98 -8.54
C ALA A 105 9.38 3.09 -9.86
N ALA A 106 8.27 2.36 -9.98
CA ALA A 106 7.38 2.38 -11.15
C ALA A 106 6.75 3.76 -11.37
N PHE A 107 6.21 4.39 -10.31
CA PHE A 107 5.67 5.75 -10.41
C PHE A 107 6.71 6.77 -10.86
N LYS A 108 7.94 6.68 -10.34
CA LYS A 108 9.06 7.52 -10.79
C LYS A 108 9.48 7.28 -12.23
N ALA A 109 9.34 6.05 -12.72
CA ALA A 109 9.60 5.70 -14.11
C ALA A 109 8.48 6.17 -15.08
N GLY A 110 7.37 6.71 -14.55
CA GLY A 110 6.18 7.05 -15.34
C GLY A 110 5.30 5.83 -15.65
N GLU A 111 5.56 4.67 -15.04
CA GLU A 111 4.79 3.44 -15.20
C GLU A 111 3.59 3.42 -14.23
N GLU A 112 2.64 4.32 -14.43
CA GLU A 112 1.50 4.52 -13.51
C GLU A 112 0.73 3.22 -13.25
N HIS A 113 0.41 2.47 -14.30
CA HIS A 113 -0.29 1.19 -14.16
C HIS A 113 0.52 0.17 -13.36
N GLY A 114 1.84 0.10 -13.59
CA GLY A 114 2.75 -0.75 -12.84
C GLY A 114 2.74 -0.38 -11.35
N GLY A 115 2.88 0.91 -11.03
CA GLY A 115 2.84 1.40 -9.65
C GLY A 115 1.52 1.10 -8.93
N ILE A 116 0.38 1.25 -9.62
CA ILE A 116 -0.94 0.91 -9.07
C ILE A 116 -1.05 -0.59 -8.79
N MET A 117 -0.59 -1.43 -9.71
CA MET A 117 -0.64 -2.89 -9.54
C MET A 117 0.24 -3.36 -8.37
N GLU A 118 1.42 -2.76 -8.19
CA GLU A 118 2.29 -3.06 -7.05
C GLU A 118 1.67 -2.64 -5.71
N ILE A 119 0.99 -1.48 -5.63
CA ILE A 119 0.23 -1.06 -4.44
C ILE A 119 -0.93 -1.99 -4.15
N THR A 120 -1.67 -2.34 -5.21
CA THR A 120 -2.80 -3.27 -5.11
C THR A 120 -2.33 -4.60 -4.52
N ALA A 121 -1.25 -5.17 -5.07
CA ALA A 121 -0.66 -6.39 -4.56
C ALA A 121 -0.17 -6.25 -3.11
N ALA A 122 0.49 -5.14 -2.77
CA ALA A 122 0.98 -4.88 -1.42
C ALA A 122 -0.15 -4.88 -0.38
N VAL A 123 -1.27 -4.21 -0.66
CA VAL A 123 -2.40 -4.10 0.27
C VAL A 123 -3.20 -5.40 0.34
N GLU A 124 -3.41 -6.08 -0.80
CA GLU A 124 -4.16 -7.34 -0.82
C GLU A 124 -3.43 -8.49 -0.12
N LEU A 125 -2.10 -8.51 -0.18
CA LEU A 125 -1.28 -9.45 0.60
C LEU A 125 -1.53 -9.33 2.11
N LEU A 126 -1.93 -8.15 2.60
CA LEU A 126 -2.17 -7.87 4.01
C LEU A 126 -3.64 -7.94 4.40
N LEU A 127 -4.49 -8.47 3.52
CA LEU A 127 -5.87 -8.83 3.82
C LEU A 127 -6.23 -10.14 3.08
N PRO A 128 -5.60 -11.26 3.45
CA PRO A 128 -5.80 -12.53 2.75
C PRO A 128 -7.21 -13.11 2.97
N ASP A 129 -7.85 -12.81 4.10
CA ASP A 129 -9.24 -13.16 4.37
C ASP A 129 -10.15 -11.93 4.35
N ILE A 130 -10.89 -11.77 3.25
CA ILE A 130 -11.91 -10.72 3.08
C ILE A 130 -13.09 -10.85 4.06
N SER A 131 -13.16 -11.96 4.81
CA SER A 131 -14.10 -12.13 5.93
C SER A 131 -13.68 -11.31 7.15
N ASP A 132 -12.41 -10.89 7.24
CA ASP A 132 -11.96 -9.87 8.19
C ASP A 132 -12.45 -8.48 7.75
N ARG A 133 -13.77 -8.29 7.93
CA ARG A 133 -14.43 -7.02 7.64
C ARG A 133 -13.87 -5.87 8.48
N ARG A 134 -13.35 -6.17 9.67
CA ARG A 134 -12.82 -5.14 10.56
C ARG A 134 -11.54 -4.55 9.98
N LEU A 135 -10.58 -5.38 9.57
CA LEU A 135 -9.34 -4.90 8.97
C LEU A 135 -9.61 -4.22 7.62
N LEU A 136 -10.49 -4.80 6.81
CA LEU A 136 -10.95 -4.18 5.56
C LEU A 136 -11.52 -2.78 5.78
N ASP A 137 -12.48 -2.62 6.70
CA ASP A 137 -13.10 -1.33 6.98
C ASP A 137 -12.05 -0.30 7.42
N ARG A 138 -11.07 -0.70 8.23
CA ARG A 138 -9.96 0.18 8.62
C ARG A 138 -9.11 0.61 7.42
N TYR A 139 -8.80 -0.29 6.48
CA TYR A 139 -8.06 0.07 5.26
C TYR A 139 -8.83 1.06 4.39
N LEU A 140 -10.15 0.88 4.27
CA LEU A 140 -11.02 1.78 3.53
C LEU A 140 -11.16 3.15 4.23
N ASP A 141 -11.24 3.16 5.56
CA ASP A 141 -11.28 4.40 6.35
C ASP A 141 -9.97 5.20 6.22
N VAL A 142 -8.81 4.52 6.17
CA VAL A 142 -7.53 5.18 5.87
C VAL A 142 -7.58 5.85 4.50
N ALA A 143 -8.04 5.16 3.45
CA ALA A 143 -8.15 5.74 2.12
C ALA A 143 -9.08 6.96 2.10
N LEU A 144 -10.20 6.89 2.81
CA LEU A 144 -11.14 8.00 2.94
C LEU A 144 -10.49 9.20 3.63
N ARG A 145 -9.84 8.98 4.78
CA ARG A 145 -9.18 10.02 5.56
C ARG A 145 -8.06 10.72 4.78
N ILE A 146 -7.23 9.95 4.05
CA ILE A 146 -6.17 10.50 3.20
C ILE A 146 -6.77 11.38 2.11
N TRP A 147 -7.81 10.89 1.42
CA TRP A 147 -8.46 11.63 0.35
C TRP A 147 -9.16 12.91 0.86
N GLU A 148 -9.90 12.84 1.97
CA GLU A 148 -10.56 14.03 2.56
C GLU A 148 -9.54 15.06 3.04
N LYS A 149 -8.39 14.62 3.58
CA LYS A 149 -7.30 15.53 3.95
C LYS A 149 -6.72 16.24 2.72
N TYR A 150 -6.54 15.53 1.61
CA TYR A 150 -6.05 16.13 0.37
C TYR A 150 -7.03 17.15 -0.22
N GLU A 151 -8.33 16.82 -0.28
CA GLU A 151 -9.38 17.70 -0.81
C GLU A 151 -9.66 18.92 0.07
N SER A 152 -9.34 18.89 1.37
CA SER A 152 -9.47 20.08 2.23
C SER A 152 -8.31 21.06 2.08
N GLN A 153 -7.23 20.65 1.39
CA GLN A 153 -6.01 21.43 1.19
C GLN A 153 -5.84 21.96 -0.24
N ASN A 154 -6.70 21.53 -1.19
CA ASN A 154 -6.65 21.89 -2.62
C ASN A 154 -8.06 22.22 -3.12
#